data_AF-A0A453ITW1-F1
#
_entry.id   AF-A0A453ITW1-F1
#
_cell.length_a   1.000
_cell.length_b   1.000
_cell.length_c   1.000
_cell.angle_alpha   90.00
_cell.angle_beta   90.00
_cell.angle_gamma   90.00
#
_symmetry.space_group_name_H-M   'P 1'
#
loop_
_entity.id
_entity.type
_entity.pdbx_description
1 polymer ?
#
loop_
_entity_poly.entity_id
_entity_poly.type
_entity_poly.pdbx_seq_one_letter_code
_entity_poly.pdbx_strand_id
1 'polypeptide(L)'
;GASYARKSICAHSGAHAPYDFLCCSSTIISSNCDNSVCWLMNGRGMAWMLQVHPDTYALVVSTENITLNAYLGNNRPMLVTNTLFRVGGAAVLLSNRRQERARAKYQLIHTVRTHRGASDRSYGCVTQEEDDAGHVGVSLSKELMSVAGEALRTNITTLGPLVLPLSEQLRFLATVVLKRVFRADVKPHIPDFTLALDHFCIHAGGRGVLDELERSLKLSAWHMEPSRMTLYRFGNTSSSSLWYELAYCEAKGRIKKGDRVWQIAFGSGFKCNSAVWKALRAVDAVAVGDAGSPWAQDVDVLPVHVPKVVPIDDDQASYKTAA
;
A
#
# COMPACT_ATOMS: atom_id res chain seq x y z
N GLY A 1 -6.24 -17.63 -15.40
CA GLY A 1 -5.28 -17.00 -16.32
C GLY A 1 -4.44 -16.01 -15.55
N ALA A 2 -3.12 -16.06 -15.70
CA ALA A 2 -2.18 -15.23 -14.94
C ALA A 2 -2.05 -13.82 -15.56
N SER A 3 -2.16 -12.78 -14.73
CA SER A 3 -1.97 -11.38 -15.13
C SER A 3 -0.55 -10.92 -14.79
N TYR A 4 0.10 -10.20 -15.71
CA TYR A 4 1.50 -9.80 -15.67
C TYR A 4 1.65 -8.27 -15.60
N ALA A 5 2.60 -7.74 -14.84
CA ALA A 5 2.81 -6.30 -14.69
C ALA A 5 4.17 -5.81 -15.25
N ARG A 6 4.16 -4.62 -15.88
CA ARG A 6 5.29 -3.80 -16.34
C ARG A 6 5.11 -2.39 -15.76
N LYS A 7 6.13 -1.85 -15.09
CA LYS A 7 6.13 -0.47 -14.59
C LYS A 7 6.91 0.43 -15.54
N SER A 8 6.34 1.57 -15.90
CA SER A 8 7.01 2.70 -16.56
C SER A 8 6.59 3.96 -15.82
N ILE A 9 7.53 4.58 -15.13
CA ILE A 9 7.33 5.83 -14.40
C ILE A 9 7.52 6.94 -15.41
N CYS A 10 6.44 7.61 -15.80
CA CYS A 10 6.49 8.72 -16.75
C CYS A 10 6.03 9.99 -16.06
N ALA A 11 6.95 10.94 -15.90
CA ALA A 11 6.64 12.32 -15.60
C ALA A 11 6.38 13.05 -16.91
N HIS A 12 5.14 13.04 -17.40
CA HIS A 12 4.50 14.05 -18.26
C HIS A 12 3.15 13.49 -18.72
N SER A 13 2.07 14.01 -18.15
CA SER A 13 0.72 13.78 -18.67
C SER A 13 0.42 14.87 -19.69
N GLY A 14 0.41 14.50 -20.97
CA GLY A 14 -0.07 15.37 -22.03
C GLY A 14 0.15 14.76 -23.40
N ALA A 15 -0.90 14.16 -23.96
CA ALA A 15 -1.10 13.80 -25.37
C ALA A 15 -0.03 12.93 -26.08
N HIS A 16 -0.51 12.00 -26.92
CA HIS A 16 0.27 11.12 -27.80
C HIS A 16 0.89 9.85 -27.17
N ALA A 17 0.04 8.85 -26.92
CA ALA A 17 0.47 7.44 -27.05
C ALA A 17 -0.14 6.89 -28.36
N PRO A 18 0.66 6.40 -29.33
CA PRO A 18 0.19 5.99 -30.66
C PRO A 18 -0.35 4.55 -30.69
N TYR A 19 -1.02 4.11 -29.63
CA TYR A 19 -1.51 2.75 -29.50
C TYR A 19 -3.03 2.74 -29.44
N ASP A 20 -3.67 1.96 -30.32
CA ASP A 20 -5.10 1.66 -30.29
C ASP A 20 -5.43 0.90 -29.00
N PHE A 21 -5.66 1.63 -27.92
CA PHE A 21 -6.17 1.08 -26.68
C PHE A 21 -7.70 1.02 -26.76
N LEU A 22 -8.27 -0.18 -26.58
CA LEU A 22 -9.67 -0.31 -26.20
C LEU A 22 -9.82 0.31 -24.80
N CYS A 23 -10.15 1.60 -24.75
CA CYS A 23 -10.10 2.39 -23.52
C CYS A 23 -11.40 2.20 -22.71
N CYS A 24 -11.48 1.13 -21.93
CA CYS A 24 -12.44 1.07 -20.82
C CYS A 24 -11.91 1.90 -19.65
N SER A 25 -12.16 3.21 -19.68
CA SER A 25 -11.85 4.10 -18.56
C SER A 25 -12.83 3.82 -17.41
N SER A 26 -12.34 3.23 -16.33
CA SER A 26 -13.02 3.23 -15.04
C SER A 26 -12.32 4.24 -14.16
N THR A 27 -13.06 5.09 -13.47
CA THR A 27 -12.54 6.03 -12.47
C THR A 27 -13.12 5.64 -11.12
N ILE A 28 -12.27 5.28 -10.16
CA ILE A 28 -12.72 4.99 -8.78
C ILE A 28 -12.43 6.24 -7.95
N ILE A 29 -13.49 7.01 -7.69
CA ILE A 29 -13.42 8.29 -6.96
C ILE A 29 -13.60 8.10 -5.44
N SER A 30 -14.13 6.95 -4.99
CA SER A 30 -14.59 6.75 -3.60
C SER A 30 -13.77 5.78 -2.73
N SER A 31 -12.57 5.37 -3.17
CA SER A 31 -11.61 4.67 -2.29
C SER A 31 -10.35 5.50 -2.12
N ASN A 32 -9.92 5.64 -0.88
CA ASN A 32 -8.86 6.54 -0.47
C ASN A 32 -7.49 5.84 -0.69
N CYS A 33 -6.63 5.85 0.31
CA CYS A 33 -5.24 5.37 0.23
C CYS A 33 -5.05 3.90 -0.23
N ASP A 34 -6.09 3.08 -0.20
CA ASP A 34 -6.07 1.68 -0.64
C ASP A 34 -6.34 1.48 -2.13
N ASN A 35 -6.53 2.58 -2.87
CA ASN A 35 -6.97 2.55 -4.26
C ASN A 35 -6.08 1.66 -5.15
N SER A 36 -4.75 1.75 -5.05
CA SER A 36 -3.81 1.01 -5.91
C SER A 36 -4.00 -0.50 -5.87
N VAL A 37 -4.36 -1.03 -4.70
CA VAL A 37 -4.64 -2.45 -4.52
C VAL A 37 -6.12 -2.72 -4.84
N CYS A 38 -7.03 -1.83 -4.47
CA CYS A 38 -8.46 -1.92 -4.78
C CYS A 38 -8.75 -1.99 -6.29
N TRP A 39 -7.95 -1.28 -7.11
CA TRP A 39 -7.98 -1.31 -8.58
C TRP A 39 -7.81 -2.72 -9.14
N LEU A 40 -7.07 -3.59 -8.44
CA LEU A 40 -6.86 -4.98 -8.86
C LEU A 40 -8.08 -5.87 -8.55
N MET A 41 -8.93 -5.51 -7.58
CA MET A 41 -9.84 -6.45 -6.92
C MET A 41 -11.34 -6.24 -7.16
N ASN A 42 -11.77 -5.07 -7.66
CA ASN A 42 -13.20 -4.80 -7.82
C ASN A 42 -13.88 -5.72 -8.84
N GLY A 43 -15.22 -5.84 -8.78
CA GLY A 43 -16.03 -6.56 -9.78
C GLY A 43 -15.96 -5.96 -11.20
N ARG A 44 -15.29 -4.81 -11.34
CA ARG A 44 -14.83 -4.17 -12.60
C ARG A 44 -13.33 -3.81 -12.53
N GLY A 45 -12.60 -4.44 -11.63
CA GLY A 45 -11.17 -4.21 -11.40
C GLY A 45 -10.33 -4.79 -12.53
N MET A 46 -9.09 -4.34 -12.63
CA MET A 46 -8.23 -4.62 -13.77
C MET A 46 -7.87 -6.11 -13.88
N ALA A 47 -7.75 -6.84 -12.77
CA ALA A 47 -7.52 -8.27 -12.82
C ALA A 47 -8.73 -9.01 -13.43
N TRP A 48 -9.95 -8.59 -13.12
CA TRP A 48 -11.16 -9.14 -13.72
C TRP A 48 -11.31 -8.75 -15.19
N MET A 49 -11.06 -7.48 -15.54
CA MET A 49 -11.06 -7.05 -16.94
C MET A 49 -10.04 -7.84 -17.79
N LEU A 50 -8.86 -8.11 -17.26
CA LEU A 50 -7.85 -8.96 -17.90
C LEU A 50 -8.23 -10.45 -17.92
N GLN A 51 -9.17 -10.90 -17.10
CA GLN A 51 -9.71 -12.26 -17.20
C GLN A 51 -10.81 -12.35 -18.27
N VAL A 52 -11.60 -11.29 -18.43
CA VAL A 52 -12.72 -11.24 -19.38
C VAL A 52 -12.26 -10.92 -20.80
N HIS A 53 -11.30 -10.01 -20.96
CA HIS A 53 -10.79 -9.60 -22.27
C HIS A 53 -9.46 -10.31 -22.56
N PRO A 54 -9.42 -11.32 -23.45
CA PRO A 54 -8.17 -12.00 -23.81
C PRO A 54 -7.24 -11.07 -24.59
N ASP A 55 -5.94 -11.34 -24.50
CA ASP A 55 -4.87 -10.70 -25.26
C ASP A 55 -4.86 -9.15 -25.22
N THR A 56 -5.01 -8.57 -24.03
CA THR A 56 -5.12 -7.12 -23.85
C THR A 56 -4.08 -6.56 -22.87
N TYR A 57 -3.99 -5.24 -22.84
CA TYR A 57 -3.27 -4.47 -21.85
C TYR A 57 -4.25 -3.66 -21.00
N ALA A 58 -3.85 -3.40 -19.76
CA ALA A 58 -4.55 -2.49 -18.87
C ALA A 58 -3.54 -1.53 -18.25
N LEU A 59 -3.67 -0.24 -18.51
CA LEU A 59 -2.84 0.79 -17.87
C LEU A 59 -3.56 1.31 -16.63
N VAL A 60 -2.94 1.12 -15.48
CA VAL A 60 -3.43 1.64 -14.19
C VAL A 60 -2.61 2.87 -13.86
N VAL A 61 -3.27 4.03 -13.75
CA VAL A 61 -2.65 5.27 -13.33
C VAL A 61 -3.30 5.70 -12.02
N SER A 62 -2.47 5.88 -11.00
CA SER A 62 -2.83 6.47 -9.71
C SER A 62 -2.15 7.82 -9.65
N THR A 63 -2.94 8.87 -9.39
CA THR A 63 -2.45 10.23 -9.19
C THR A 63 -3.16 10.81 -8.00
N GLU A 64 -2.43 11.46 -7.12
CA GLU A 64 -2.98 12.01 -5.88
C GLU A 64 -2.52 13.46 -5.76
N ASN A 65 -3.50 14.36 -5.73
CA ASN A 65 -3.27 15.79 -5.69
C ASN A 65 -3.90 16.38 -4.43
N ILE A 66 -3.05 16.93 -3.55
CA ILE A 66 -3.45 17.50 -2.27
C ILE A 66 -3.78 19.00 -2.34
N THR A 67 -3.58 19.64 -3.49
CA THR A 67 -3.65 21.11 -3.64
C THR A 67 -5.03 21.69 -3.29
N LEU A 68 -6.10 20.89 -3.36
CA LEU A 68 -7.47 21.30 -3.01
C LEU A 68 -7.95 20.81 -1.63
N ASN A 69 -7.12 20.06 -0.89
CA ASN A 69 -7.52 19.37 0.34
C ASN A 69 -6.70 19.79 1.57
N ALA A 70 -6.00 20.93 1.50
CA ALA A 70 -5.32 21.49 2.67
C ALA A 70 -6.36 21.98 3.67
N TYR A 71 -6.32 21.45 4.89
CA TYR A 71 -7.21 21.89 5.95
C TYR A 71 -6.71 23.20 6.55
N LEU A 72 -7.53 24.26 6.48
CA LEU A 72 -7.15 25.61 6.93
C LEU A 72 -7.73 25.98 8.30
N GLY A 73 -8.51 25.09 8.92
CA GLY A 73 -9.04 25.29 10.26
C GLY A 73 -8.07 24.89 11.37
N ASN A 74 -8.59 24.76 12.60
CA ASN A 74 -7.78 24.48 13.80
C ASN A 74 -8.19 23.20 14.56
N ASN A 75 -8.95 22.32 13.91
CA ASN A 75 -9.32 21.02 14.47
C ASN A 75 -8.15 20.04 14.38
N ARG A 76 -7.64 19.60 15.55
CA ARG A 76 -6.42 18.77 15.67
C ARG A 76 -6.46 17.48 14.82
N PRO A 77 -7.51 16.62 14.90
CA PRO A 77 -7.68 15.47 14.03
C PRO A 77 -7.48 15.73 12.53
N MET A 78 -7.90 16.91 12.05
CA MET A 78 -7.81 17.30 10.65
C MET A 78 -6.44 17.87 10.29
N LEU A 79 -5.78 18.59 11.21
CA LEU A 79 -4.43 19.16 11.01
C LEU A 79 -3.36 18.09 10.73
N VAL A 80 -3.51 16.88 11.29
CA VAL A 80 -2.57 15.77 11.07
C VAL A 80 -2.43 15.46 9.57
N THR A 81 -3.52 15.58 8.81
CA THR A 81 -3.54 15.27 7.38
C THR A 81 -2.63 16.18 6.56
N ASN A 82 -2.53 17.47 6.93
CA ASN A 82 -1.62 18.43 6.30
C ASN A 82 -0.14 18.03 6.45
N THR A 83 0.21 17.29 7.50
CA THR A 83 1.59 16.86 7.76
C THR A 83 1.94 15.53 7.11
N LEU A 84 0.92 14.69 6.85
CA LEU A 84 1.08 13.34 6.32
C LEU A 84 1.03 13.30 4.80
N PHE A 85 0.00 13.91 4.20
CA PHE A 85 -0.28 13.73 2.79
C PHE A 85 0.64 14.56 1.89
N ARG A 86 1.05 13.96 0.78
CA ARG A 86 1.87 14.59 -0.26
C ARG A 86 1.33 14.24 -1.64
N VAL A 87 1.73 15.01 -2.65
CA VAL A 87 1.41 14.73 -4.05
C VAL A 87 2.25 13.55 -4.52
N GLY A 88 1.64 12.64 -5.28
CA GLY A 88 2.37 11.54 -5.89
C GLY A 88 1.58 10.89 -7.02
N GLY A 89 2.27 10.07 -7.80
CA GLY A 89 1.65 9.32 -8.87
C GLY A 89 2.46 8.10 -9.26
N ALA A 90 1.76 7.10 -9.79
CA ALA A 90 2.35 5.87 -10.29
C ALA A 90 1.53 5.33 -11.47
N ALA A 91 2.23 4.79 -12.46
CA ALA A 91 1.62 4.09 -13.59
C ALA A 91 2.13 2.65 -13.66
N VAL A 92 1.21 1.71 -13.85
CA VAL A 92 1.47 0.27 -13.94
C VAL A 92 0.71 -0.30 -15.13
N LEU A 93 1.45 -0.90 -16.04
CA LEU A 93 0.89 -1.61 -17.18
C LEU A 93 0.71 -3.08 -16.82
N LEU A 94 -0.51 -3.58 -16.91
CA LEU A 94 -0.85 -4.99 -16.74
C LEU A 94 -1.16 -5.63 -18.09
N SER A 95 -0.95 -6.93 -18.22
CA SER A 95 -1.19 -7.69 -19.45
C SER A 95 -1.56 -9.14 -19.14
N ASN A 96 -2.41 -9.74 -19.96
CA ASN A 96 -2.66 -11.18 -19.96
C ASN A 96 -2.08 -11.89 -21.20
N ARG A 97 -1.32 -11.16 -22.03
CA ARG A 97 -0.71 -11.68 -23.27
C ARG A 97 0.39 -12.66 -22.94
N ARG A 98 0.36 -13.85 -23.57
CA ARG A 98 1.41 -14.88 -23.37
C ARG A 98 2.79 -14.42 -23.84
N GLN A 99 2.83 -13.64 -24.93
CA GLN A 99 4.05 -13.12 -25.54
C GLN A 99 4.81 -12.17 -24.61
N GLU A 100 4.10 -11.44 -23.73
CA GLU A 100 4.69 -10.48 -22.80
C GLU A 100 5.21 -11.13 -21.50
N ARG A 101 4.92 -12.41 -21.25
CA ARG A 101 5.32 -13.11 -20.02
C ARG A 101 6.84 -13.09 -19.82
N ALA A 102 7.63 -13.16 -20.88
CA ALA A 102 9.09 -13.12 -20.82
C ALA A 102 9.64 -11.74 -20.40
N ARG A 103 8.89 -10.66 -20.64
CA ARG A 103 9.29 -9.27 -20.36
C ARG A 103 8.75 -8.76 -19.02
N ALA A 104 7.67 -9.35 -18.55
CA ALA A 104 7.01 -9.02 -17.31
C ALA A 104 7.96 -9.10 -16.11
N LYS A 105 7.83 -8.15 -15.18
CA LYS A 105 8.58 -8.16 -13.92
C LYS A 105 7.91 -9.06 -12.90
N TYR A 106 6.60 -8.91 -12.77
CA TYR A 106 5.79 -9.58 -11.75
C TYR A 106 4.58 -10.28 -12.36
N GLN A 107 4.13 -11.33 -11.69
CA GLN A 107 2.85 -11.99 -11.90
C GLN A 107 1.97 -11.77 -10.66
N LEU A 108 0.73 -11.30 -10.86
CA LEU A 108 -0.25 -11.24 -9.78
C LEU A 108 -0.74 -12.65 -9.45
N ILE A 109 -0.60 -13.07 -8.19
CA ILE A 109 -0.96 -14.42 -7.75
C ILE A 109 -2.29 -14.41 -6.98
N HIS A 110 -2.36 -13.58 -5.93
CA HIS A 110 -3.53 -13.52 -5.07
C HIS A 110 -3.91 -12.08 -4.77
N THR A 111 -5.21 -11.90 -4.60
CA THR A 111 -5.79 -10.64 -4.16
C THR A 111 -6.85 -10.92 -3.10
N VAL A 112 -6.74 -10.26 -1.95
CA VAL A 112 -7.69 -10.40 -0.84
C VAL A 112 -8.16 -9.03 -0.40
N ARG A 113 -9.48 -8.84 -0.38
CA ARG A 113 -10.13 -7.61 0.09
C ARG A 113 -10.97 -7.91 1.33
N THR A 114 -10.80 -7.06 2.32
CA THR A 114 -11.61 -7.03 3.54
C THR A 114 -12.30 -5.68 3.64
N HIS A 115 -13.61 -5.68 3.87
CA HIS A 115 -14.41 -4.47 4.01
C HIS A 115 -15.18 -4.50 5.32
N ARG A 116 -15.02 -3.47 6.16
CA ARG A 116 -15.68 -3.39 7.47
C ARG A 116 -16.65 -2.22 7.63
N GLY A 117 -17.01 -1.54 6.55
CA GLY A 117 -17.90 -0.37 6.62
C GLY A 117 -19.36 -0.61 6.93
N ALA A 118 -19.76 -1.83 7.26
CA ALA A 118 -21.03 -2.07 7.94
C ALA A 118 -20.96 -1.71 9.45
N SER A 119 -19.77 -1.47 10.00
CA SER A 119 -19.59 -1.04 11.40
C SER A 119 -19.43 0.47 11.45
N ASP A 120 -20.24 1.14 12.27
CA ASP A 120 -20.20 2.61 12.45
C ASP A 120 -18.81 3.10 12.87
N ARG A 121 -18.15 2.37 13.77
CA ARG A 121 -16.76 2.66 14.19
C ARG A 121 -15.78 2.62 13.03
N SER A 122 -15.96 1.67 12.12
CA SER A 122 -15.10 1.55 10.93
C SER A 122 -15.43 2.63 9.90
N TYR A 123 -16.72 2.96 9.75
CA TYR A 123 -17.20 3.94 8.79
C TYR A 123 -16.79 5.37 9.19
N GLY A 124 -17.05 5.76 10.44
CA GLY A 124 -16.69 7.06 11.02
C GLY A 124 -15.20 7.19 11.38
N CYS A 125 -14.36 6.26 10.95
CA CYS A 125 -12.95 6.24 11.32
C CYS A 125 -12.10 7.25 10.53
N VAL A 126 -12.47 7.44 9.27
CA VAL A 126 -11.85 8.39 8.34
C VAL A 126 -12.98 9.04 7.56
N THR A 127 -13.33 10.27 7.92
CA THR A 127 -14.43 11.03 7.32
C THR A 127 -13.89 12.33 6.75
N GLN A 128 -14.49 12.78 5.64
CA GLN A 128 -14.32 14.15 5.19
C GLN A 128 -15.54 14.93 5.66
N GLU A 129 -15.31 15.96 6.47
CA GLU A 129 -16.36 16.72 7.13
C GLU A 129 -15.93 18.18 7.30
N GLU A 130 -16.91 19.05 7.51
CA GLU A 130 -16.68 20.46 7.85
C GLU A 130 -16.47 20.60 9.36
N ASP A 131 -15.53 21.46 9.75
CA ASP A 131 -15.41 21.88 11.15
C ASP A 131 -16.50 22.91 11.53
N ASP A 132 -16.53 23.29 12.81
CA ASP A 132 -17.51 24.27 13.33
C ASP A 132 -17.42 25.65 12.65
N ALA A 133 -16.32 25.95 11.94
CA ALA A 133 -16.10 27.19 11.19
C ALA A 133 -16.34 27.03 9.68
N GLY A 134 -16.82 25.85 9.23
CA GLY A 134 -17.11 25.56 7.83
C GLY A 134 -15.89 25.18 6.98
N HIS A 135 -14.72 24.93 7.59
CA HIS A 135 -13.56 24.45 6.85
C HIS A 135 -13.65 22.95 6.65
N VAL A 136 -13.65 22.52 5.38
CA VAL A 136 -13.62 21.11 5.01
C VAL A 136 -12.25 20.51 5.33
N GLY A 137 -12.24 19.39 6.06
CA GLY A 137 -11.03 18.64 6.38
C GLY A 137 -11.28 17.13 6.37
N VAL A 138 -10.20 16.36 6.39
CA VAL A 138 -10.26 14.91 6.60
C VAL A 138 -9.98 14.63 8.07
N SER A 139 -10.98 14.14 8.78
CA SER A 139 -10.92 13.79 10.20
C SER A 139 -10.45 12.35 10.37
N LEU A 140 -9.42 12.16 11.21
CA LEU A 140 -8.90 10.85 11.59
C LEU A 140 -9.30 10.52 13.02
N SER A 141 -10.12 9.49 13.20
CA SER A 141 -10.55 9.03 14.52
C SER A 141 -9.39 8.43 15.32
N LYS A 142 -9.42 8.60 16.65
CA LYS A 142 -8.48 7.93 17.57
C LYS A 142 -8.58 6.41 17.52
N GLU A 143 -9.72 5.88 17.05
CA GLU A 143 -9.96 4.43 16.95
C GLU A 143 -9.26 3.79 15.73
N LEU A 144 -8.63 4.59 14.87
CA LEU A 144 -8.03 4.16 13.60
C LEU A 144 -7.10 2.96 13.76
N MET A 145 -6.24 2.95 14.78
CA MET A 145 -5.29 1.84 14.97
C MET A 145 -6.00 0.55 15.37
N SER A 146 -7.05 0.64 16.19
CA SER A 146 -7.85 -0.51 16.62
C SER A 146 -8.61 -1.11 15.43
N VAL A 147 -9.33 -0.27 14.70
CA VAL A 147 -10.06 -0.67 13.48
C VAL A 147 -9.12 -1.27 12.43
N ALA A 148 -7.92 -0.69 12.27
CA ALA A 148 -6.89 -1.21 11.40
C ALA A 148 -6.41 -2.61 11.78
N GLY A 149 -6.09 -2.82 13.06
CA GLY A 149 -5.68 -4.12 13.57
C GLY A 149 -6.75 -5.19 13.40
N GLU A 150 -8.02 -4.84 13.59
CA GLU A 150 -9.11 -5.79 13.37
C GLU A 150 -9.31 -6.13 11.88
N ALA A 151 -9.25 -5.14 10.98
CA ALA A 151 -9.36 -5.37 9.54
C ALA A 151 -8.17 -6.19 9.01
N LEU A 152 -6.96 -5.91 9.50
CA LEU A 152 -5.76 -6.70 9.23
C LEU A 152 -5.95 -8.16 9.65
N ARG A 153 -6.43 -8.41 10.88
CA ARG A 153 -6.67 -9.77 11.38
C ARG A 153 -7.59 -10.56 10.47
N THR A 154 -8.69 -9.97 10.02
CA THR A 154 -9.59 -10.62 9.06
C THR A 154 -8.90 -10.88 7.73
N ASN A 155 -8.16 -9.90 7.21
CA ASN A 155 -7.46 -10.01 5.94
C ASN A 155 -6.41 -11.14 5.94
N ILE A 156 -5.55 -11.20 6.97
CA ILE A 156 -4.51 -12.23 7.09
C ILE A 156 -5.10 -13.63 7.33
N THR A 157 -6.26 -13.72 7.98
CA THR A 157 -6.95 -15.01 8.15
C THR A 157 -7.43 -15.55 6.81
N THR A 158 -7.85 -14.68 5.89
CA THR A 158 -8.22 -15.07 4.52
C THR A 158 -7.01 -15.30 3.62
N LEU A 159 -5.94 -14.50 3.77
CA LEU A 159 -4.74 -14.61 2.96
C LEU A 159 -3.88 -15.83 3.33
N GLY A 160 -3.80 -16.16 4.62
CA GLY A 160 -2.94 -17.21 5.16
C GLY A 160 -3.03 -18.53 4.40
N PRO A 161 -4.23 -19.12 4.22
CA PRO A 161 -4.41 -20.37 3.49
C PRO A 161 -3.97 -20.33 2.02
N LEU A 162 -3.93 -19.16 1.40
CA LEU A 162 -3.55 -18.98 -0.01
C LEU A 162 -2.03 -18.95 -0.21
N VAL A 163 -1.28 -18.47 0.80
CA VAL A 163 0.16 -18.21 0.65
C VAL A 163 1.05 -19.12 1.51
N LEU A 164 0.58 -19.51 2.69
CA LEU A 164 1.39 -20.19 3.70
C LEU A 164 1.58 -21.68 3.39
N PRO A 165 2.72 -22.28 3.79
CA PRO A 165 2.91 -23.72 3.74
C PRO A 165 1.87 -24.48 4.58
N LEU A 166 1.54 -25.71 4.17
CA LEU A 166 0.56 -26.57 4.87
C LEU A 166 0.88 -26.76 6.37
N SER A 167 2.15 -26.83 6.74
CA SER A 167 2.58 -26.96 8.14
C SER A 167 2.12 -25.79 9.02
N GLU A 168 2.22 -24.56 8.52
CA GLU A 168 1.76 -23.36 9.22
C GLU A 168 0.23 -23.29 9.26
N GLN A 169 -0.43 -23.67 8.18
CA GLN A 169 -1.89 -23.74 8.13
C GLN A 169 -2.43 -24.71 9.19
N LEU A 170 -1.81 -25.88 9.35
CA LEU A 170 -2.18 -26.87 10.37
C LEU A 170 -1.96 -26.35 11.80
N ARG A 171 -0.85 -25.64 12.06
CA ARG A 171 -0.58 -25.01 13.38
C ARG A 171 -1.62 -23.95 13.72
N PHE A 172 -1.94 -23.08 12.77
CA PHE A 172 -2.96 -22.05 12.93
C PHE A 172 -4.33 -22.68 13.18
N LEU A 173 -4.72 -23.64 12.34
CA LEU A 173 -6.00 -24.36 12.47
C LEU A 173 -6.12 -25.09 13.81
N ALA A 174 -5.07 -25.80 14.23
CA ALA A 174 -5.04 -26.50 15.52
C ALA A 174 -5.28 -25.51 16.69
N THR A 175 -4.63 -24.34 16.64
CA THR A 175 -4.81 -23.30 17.67
C THR A 175 -6.22 -22.73 17.68
N VAL A 176 -6.82 -22.50 16.51
CA VAL A 176 -8.21 -22.04 16.39
C VAL A 176 -9.20 -23.08 16.92
N VAL A 177 -9.00 -24.36 16.59
CA VAL A 177 -9.85 -25.47 17.07
C VAL A 177 -9.71 -25.63 18.59
N LEU A 178 -8.48 -25.63 19.11
CA LEU A 178 -8.19 -25.75 20.55
C LEU A 178 -8.82 -24.62 21.35
N LYS A 179 -8.82 -23.40 20.81
CA LYS A 179 -9.44 -22.25 21.46
C LYS A 179 -10.97 -22.22 21.33
N ARG A 180 -11.50 -22.52 20.14
CA ARG A 180 -12.94 -22.32 19.84
C ARG A 180 -13.81 -23.52 20.19
N VAL A 181 -13.28 -24.74 20.01
CA VAL A 181 -14.00 -26.00 20.28
C VAL A 181 -13.68 -26.48 21.69
N PHE A 182 -12.39 -26.54 22.03
CA PHE A 182 -11.95 -27.08 23.32
C PHE A 182 -11.86 -26.03 24.44
N ARG A 183 -12.19 -24.75 24.16
CA ARG A 183 -12.15 -23.61 25.10
C ARG A 183 -10.84 -23.50 25.89
N ALA A 184 -9.75 -24.02 25.35
CA ALA A 184 -8.46 -23.98 26.01
C ALA A 184 -7.89 -22.55 25.98
N ASP A 185 -7.25 -22.14 27.08
CA ASP A 185 -6.61 -20.83 27.18
C ASP A 185 -5.27 -20.83 26.44
N VAL A 186 -5.34 -20.84 25.10
CA VAL A 186 -4.18 -20.80 24.22
C VAL A 186 -4.10 -19.43 23.54
N LYS A 187 -2.90 -18.85 23.56
CA LYS A 187 -2.63 -17.58 22.88
C LYS A 187 -2.87 -17.75 21.38
N PRO A 188 -3.60 -16.83 20.72
CA PRO A 188 -3.81 -16.92 19.28
C PRO A 188 -2.46 -16.96 18.54
N HIS A 189 -2.23 -18.02 17.77
CA HIS A 189 -1.06 -18.12 16.92
C HIS A 189 -1.21 -17.14 15.74
N ILE A 190 -0.26 -16.23 15.59
CA ILE A 190 -0.19 -15.36 14.42
C ILE A 190 0.73 -16.08 13.42
N PRO A 191 0.22 -16.43 12.22
CA PRO A 191 1.03 -17.13 11.23
C PRO A 191 2.25 -16.31 10.84
N ASP A 192 3.39 -16.97 10.67
CA ASP A 192 4.59 -16.32 10.19
C ASP A 192 4.54 -16.18 8.66
N PHE A 193 4.20 -14.99 8.20
CA PHE A 193 4.12 -14.66 6.78
C PHE A 193 5.50 -14.57 6.11
N THR A 194 6.59 -14.41 6.87
CA THR A 194 7.95 -14.36 6.32
C THR A 194 8.40 -15.71 5.74
N LEU A 195 7.73 -16.81 6.12
CA LEU A 195 7.95 -18.14 5.53
C LEU A 195 7.43 -18.28 4.10
N ALA A 196 6.52 -17.40 3.68
CA ALA A 196 5.82 -17.48 2.39
C ALA A 196 6.04 -16.27 1.49
N LEU A 197 6.53 -15.16 2.06
CA LEU A 197 6.65 -13.86 1.42
C LEU A 197 8.02 -13.27 1.75
N ASP A 198 8.72 -12.82 0.71
CA ASP A 198 10.10 -12.34 0.82
C ASP A 198 10.16 -10.82 1.04
N HIS A 199 9.21 -10.07 0.46
CA HIS A 199 9.18 -8.60 0.53
C HIS A 199 7.82 -8.08 0.94
N PHE A 200 7.82 -7.03 1.76
CA PHE A 200 6.61 -6.42 2.32
C PHE A 200 6.56 -4.95 1.92
N CYS A 201 5.50 -4.58 1.20
CA CYS A 201 5.15 -3.21 0.86
C CYS A 201 3.88 -2.87 1.65
N ILE A 202 4.05 -2.11 2.73
CA ILE A 202 2.99 -1.78 3.66
C ILE A 202 2.68 -0.31 3.52
N HIS A 203 1.46 -0.01 3.03
CA HIS A 203 1.02 1.35 2.83
C HIS A 203 1.18 2.17 4.12
N ALA A 204 2.05 3.17 4.05
CA ALA A 204 2.31 4.06 5.14
C ALA A 204 1.24 5.16 5.24
N GLY A 205 0.10 4.84 5.89
CA GLY A 205 -0.92 5.83 6.25
C GLY A 205 -0.37 6.91 7.20
N GLY A 206 0.61 6.52 8.01
CA GLY A 206 1.37 7.33 8.94
C GLY A 206 2.24 6.40 9.80
N ARG A 207 3.14 6.96 10.62
CA ARG A 207 4.09 6.14 11.39
C ARG A 207 3.40 5.15 12.35
N GLY A 208 2.33 5.56 13.03
CA GLY A 208 1.61 4.69 13.96
C GLY A 208 1.05 3.42 13.29
N VAL A 209 0.62 3.53 12.03
CA VAL A 209 0.13 2.37 11.25
C VAL A 209 1.28 1.39 10.96
N LEU A 210 2.47 1.89 10.59
CA LEU A 210 3.64 1.05 10.36
C LEU A 210 4.10 0.35 11.65
N ASP A 211 4.14 1.08 12.77
CA ASP A 211 4.55 0.52 14.06
C ASP A 211 3.59 -0.59 14.52
N GLU A 212 2.29 -0.42 14.31
CA GLU A 212 1.26 -1.42 14.63
C GLU A 212 1.37 -2.68 13.75
N LEU A 213 1.68 -2.51 12.46
CA LEU A 213 1.87 -3.62 11.52
C LEU A 213 3.15 -4.40 11.78
N GLU A 214 4.26 -3.70 12.06
CA GLU A 214 5.53 -4.32 12.45
C GLU A 214 5.32 -5.22 13.68
N ARG A 215 4.64 -4.71 14.71
CA ARG A 215 4.33 -5.47 15.93
C ARG A 215 3.37 -6.63 15.67
N SER A 216 2.31 -6.40 14.88
CA SER A 216 1.26 -7.40 14.65
C SER A 216 1.73 -8.57 13.78
N LEU A 217 2.57 -8.29 12.78
CA LEU A 217 3.11 -9.29 11.85
C LEU A 217 4.51 -9.79 12.25
N LYS A 218 5.09 -9.23 13.33
CA LYS A 218 6.46 -9.53 13.81
C LYS A 218 7.52 -9.34 12.73
N LEU A 219 7.37 -8.27 11.95
CA LEU A 219 8.30 -7.98 10.86
C LEU A 219 9.59 -7.37 11.41
N SER A 220 10.71 -7.72 10.78
CA SER A 220 12.01 -7.13 11.10
C SER A 220 12.16 -5.73 10.49
N ALA A 221 13.12 -4.95 10.99
CA ALA A 221 13.47 -3.64 10.44
C ALA A 221 13.78 -3.68 8.94
N TRP A 222 14.39 -4.77 8.46
CA TRP A 222 14.68 -4.97 7.03
C TRP A 222 13.41 -5.05 6.17
N HIS A 223 12.36 -5.74 6.65
CA HIS A 223 11.06 -5.82 5.98
C HIS A 223 10.31 -4.49 6.03
N MET A 224 10.46 -3.73 7.12
CA MET A 224 9.80 -2.44 7.30
C MET A 224 10.50 -1.28 6.57
N GLU A 225 11.77 -1.47 6.19
CA GLU A 225 12.61 -0.45 5.59
C GLU A 225 11.97 0.22 4.35
N PRO A 226 11.43 -0.51 3.35
CA PRO A 226 10.84 0.12 2.16
C PRO A 226 9.68 1.05 2.52
N SER A 227 8.82 0.62 3.45
CA SER A 227 7.65 1.37 3.90
C SER A 227 8.05 2.61 4.72
N ARG A 228 9.03 2.47 5.62
CA ARG A 228 9.55 3.57 6.45
C ARG A 228 10.30 4.61 5.63
N MET A 229 11.15 4.19 4.70
CA MET A 229 11.91 5.12 3.84
C MET A 229 10.99 5.82 2.84
N THR A 230 9.95 5.14 2.33
CA THR A 230 8.90 5.78 1.50
C THR A 230 8.19 6.88 2.27
N LEU A 231 7.72 6.58 3.50
CA LEU A 231 7.08 7.58 4.35
C LEU A 231 8.02 8.75 4.69
N TYR A 232 9.29 8.46 4.98
CA TYR A 232 10.29 9.49 5.30
C TYR A 232 10.54 10.43 4.11
N ARG A 233 10.76 9.88 2.91
CA ARG A 233 11.18 10.64 1.74
C ARG A 233 10.04 11.35 1.02
N PHE A 234 8.89 10.68 0.90
CA PHE A 234 7.78 11.12 0.07
C PHE A 234 6.51 11.43 0.87
N GLY A 235 6.47 11.14 2.17
CA GLY A 235 5.25 11.22 2.95
C GLY A 235 4.21 10.19 2.51
N ASN A 236 2.95 10.43 2.87
CA ASN A 236 1.84 9.62 2.42
C ASN A 236 1.34 10.13 1.05
N THR A 237 1.79 9.48 -0.02
CA THR A 237 1.33 9.73 -1.41
C THR A 237 0.05 8.96 -1.77
N SER A 238 -0.79 8.69 -0.75
CA SER A 238 -2.04 7.94 -0.82
C SER A 238 -1.85 6.61 -1.59
N SER A 239 -2.67 6.35 -2.61
CA SER A 239 -2.67 5.10 -3.33
C SER A 239 -1.36 4.78 -4.04
N SER A 240 -0.55 5.78 -4.37
CA SER A 240 0.71 5.56 -5.08
C SER A 240 1.84 5.01 -4.19
N SER A 241 1.76 5.16 -2.86
CA SER A 241 2.85 4.83 -1.92
C SER A 241 3.38 3.39 -2.05
N LEU A 242 2.48 2.41 -2.20
CA LEU A 242 2.87 1.00 -2.38
C LEU A 242 3.75 0.74 -3.60
N TRP A 243 3.63 1.57 -4.64
CA TRP A 243 4.47 1.47 -5.83
C TRP A 243 5.84 2.09 -5.62
N TYR A 244 5.95 3.10 -4.75
CA TYR A 244 7.23 3.68 -4.35
C TYR A 244 7.99 2.69 -3.47
N GLU A 245 7.30 2.02 -2.55
CA GLU A 245 7.86 0.95 -1.71
C GLU A 245 8.39 -0.22 -2.56
N LEU A 246 7.61 -0.67 -3.55
CA LEU A 246 8.06 -1.71 -4.49
C LEU A 246 9.28 -1.24 -5.28
N ALA A 247 9.26 -0.01 -5.78
CA ALA A 247 10.40 0.57 -6.49
C ALA A 247 11.64 0.75 -5.62
N TYR A 248 11.48 0.94 -4.30
CA TYR A 248 12.58 0.97 -3.36
C TYR A 248 13.26 -0.41 -3.30
N CYS A 249 12.48 -1.49 -3.19
CA CYS A 249 13.01 -2.85 -3.23
C CYS A 249 13.72 -3.16 -4.56
N GLU A 250 13.16 -2.70 -5.68
CA GLU A 250 13.79 -2.81 -7.01
C GLU A 250 15.11 -2.02 -7.06
N ALA A 251 15.12 -0.77 -6.61
CA ALA A 251 16.30 0.10 -6.64
C ALA A 251 17.42 -0.41 -5.72
N LYS A 252 17.07 -1.03 -4.60
CA LYS A 252 18.02 -1.72 -3.71
C LYS A 252 18.52 -3.06 -4.26
N GLY A 253 18.08 -3.49 -5.45
CA GLY A 253 18.46 -4.77 -6.04
C GLY A 253 18.02 -5.98 -5.21
N ARG A 254 16.97 -5.84 -4.39
CA ARG A 254 16.52 -6.89 -3.45
C ARG A 254 15.68 -7.96 -4.13
N ILE A 255 15.02 -7.63 -5.25
CA ILE A 255 14.05 -8.50 -5.91
C ILE A 255 14.75 -9.53 -6.79
N LYS A 256 14.70 -10.79 -6.38
CA LYS A 256 15.21 -11.93 -7.14
C LYS A 256 14.08 -12.66 -7.85
N LYS A 257 14.43 -13.46 -8.87
CA LYS A 257 13.47 -14.30 -9.58
C LYS A 257 12.87 -15.33 -8.62
N GLY A 258 11.55 -15.40 -8.57
CA GLY A 258 10.82 -16.33 -7.72
C GLY A 258 10.27 -15.71 -6.44
N ASP A 259 10.86 -14.60 -6.00
CA ASP A 259 10.47 -13.88 -4.78
C ASP A 259 9.00 -13.49 -4.83
N ARG A 260 8.37 -13.48 -3.66
CA ARG A 260 7.00 -13.07 -3.46
C ARG A 260 6.95 -11.75 -2.71
N VAL A 261 6.23 -10.80 -3.29
CA VAL A 261 6.02 -9.47 -2.70
C VAL A 261 4.57 -9.35 -2.25
N TRP A 262 4.37 -8.94 -1.01
CA TRP A 262 3.05 -8.62 -0.48
C TRP A 262 2.87 -7.12 -0.35
N GLN A 263 1.91 -6.59 -1.12
CA GLN A 263 1.39 -5.25 -0.96
C GLN A 263 0.15 -5.28 -0.07
N ILE A 264 0.14 -4.49 1.00
CA ILE A 264 -1.02 -4.33 1.89
C ILE A 264 -1.34 -2.86 2.08
N ALA A 265 -2.62 -2.49 1.90
CA ALA A 265 -3.10 -1.13 2.11
C ALA A 265 -4.39 -1.04 2.91
N PHE A 266 -4.53 0.09 3.58
CA PHE A 266 -5.69 0.46 4.37
C PHE A 266 -6.38 1.69 3.78
N GLY A 267 -7.71 1.71 3.83
CA GLY A 267 -8.52 2.80 3.31
C GLY A 267 -9.75 3.06 4.17
N SER A 268 -10.43 4.18 3.92
CA SER A 268 -11.66 4.58 4.59
C SER A 268 -12.77 3.54 4.40
N GLY A 269 -13.69 3.49 5.36
CA GLY A 269 -14.80 2.55 5.36
C GLY A 269 -14.86 1.62 6.56
N PHE A 270 -13.89 0.86 7.03
CA PHE A 270 -12.46 0.75 6.80
C PHE A 270 -12.17 -0.50 5.96
N LYS A 271 -11.19 -0.41 5.06
CA LYS A 271 -10.83 -1.47 4.11
C LYS A 271 -9.40 -1.91 4.35
N CYS A 272 -9.13 -3.21 4.16
CA CYS A 272 -7.80 -3.77 4.13
C CYS A 272 -7.66 -4.62 2.86
N ASN A 273 -6.75 -4.25 1.97
CA ASN A 273 -6.53 -4.94 0.71
C ASN A 273 -5.11 -5.49 0.63
N SER A 274 -4.97 -6.71 0.14
CA SER A 274 -3.71 -7.44 0.04
C SER A 274 -3.50 -7.99 -1.36
N ALA A 275 -2.44 -7.60 -2.05
CA ALA A 275 -2.02 -8.18 -3.32
C ALA A 275 -0.68 -8.91 -3.16
N VAL A 276 -0.63 -10.14 -3.66
CA VAL A 276 0.59 -10.96 -3.65
C VAL A 276 1.08 -11.13 -5.07
N TRP A 277 2.32 -10.73 -5.28
CA TRP A 277 3.02 -10.76 -6.54
C TRP A 277 4.15 -11.77 -6.50
N LYS A 278 4.44 -12.41 -7.62
CA LYS A 278 5.64 -13.24 -7.81
C LYS A 278 6.56 -12.59 -8.84
N ALA A 279 7.81 -12.36 -8.48
CA ALA A 279 8.85 -11.91 -9.39
C ALA A 279 9.15 -13.00 -10.44
N LEU A 280 8.98 -12.67 -11.71
CA LEU A 280 9.24 -13.60 -12.83
C LEU A 280 10.71 -13.58 -13.28
N ARG A 281 11.43 -12.53 -12.91
CA ARG A 281 12.85 -12.32 -13.15
C ARG A 281 13.44 -11.47 -12.03
N ALA A 282 14.76 -11.48 -11.90
CA ALA A 282 15.45 -10.49 -11.08
C ALA A 282 15.21 -9.10 -11.68
N VAL A 283 15.06 -8.10 -10.80
CA VAL A 283 14.94 -6.70 -11.22
C VAL A 283 16.21 -5.99 -10.78
N ASP A 284 17.11 -5.78 -11.74
CA ASP A 284 18.43 -5.20 -11.47
C ASP A 284 18.34 -3.72 -11.11
N ALA A 285 19.10 -3.32 -10.09
CA ALA A 285 19.20 -1.93 -9.63
C ALA A 285 19.68 -0.99 -10.76
N VAL A 286 20.59 -1.46 -11.63
CA VAL A 286 21.17 -0.67 -12.72
C VAL A 286 20.13 -0.33 -13.80
N ALA A 287 19.24 -1.27 -14.14
CA ALA A 287 18.15 -1.02 -15.10
C ALA A 287 17.10 -0.03 -14.56
N VAL A 288 17.13 0.25 -13.25
CA VAL A 288 16.26 1.19 -12.53
C VAL A 288 16.99 2.54 -12.32
N GLY A 289 18.32 2.55 -12.28
CA GLY A 289 19.18 3.70 -11.98
C GLY A 289 19.36 4.73 -13.10
N ASP A 290 19.21 4.36 -14.37
CA ASP A 290 19.68 5.22 -15.49
C ASP A 290 18.74 6.37 -15.95
N ALA A 291 17.62 6.64 -15.26
CA ALA A 291 16.87 7.93 -15.32
C ALA A 291 15.44 7.86 -14.75
N GLY A 292 14.88 6.66 -14.53
CA GLY A 292 13.44 6.48 -14.34
C GLY A 292 12.95 6.22 -12.91
N SER A 293 13.84 5.97 -11.95
CA SER A 293 13.44 5.63 -10.58
C SER A 293 13.32 6.87 -9.70
N PRO A 294 12.24 7.00 -8.89
CA PRO A 294 12.13 8.07 -7.91
C PRO A 294 13.21 7.98 -6.82
N TRP A 295 13.91 6.84 -6.73
CA TRP A 295 14.94 6.58 -5.73
C TRP A 295 16.37 6.79 -6.22
N ALA A 296 16.60 7.09 -7.50
CA ALA A 296 17.95 7.11 -8.09
C ALA A 296 18.93 8.05 -7.37
N GLN A 297 18.44 9.16 -6.80
CA GLN A 297 19.26 10.15 -6.12
C GLN A 297 19.67 9.75 -4.69
N ASP A 298 18.82 8.97 -4.02
CA ASP A 298 18.91 8.78 -2.56
C ASP A 298 19.11 7.31 -2.17
N VAL A 299 19.02 6.37 -3.11
CA VAL A 299 19.01 4.93 -2.80
C VAL A 299 20.26 4.50 -2.04
N ASP A 300 21.43 5.05 -2.32
CA ASP A 300 22.69 4.63 -1.70
C ASP A 300 22.87 5.16 -0.26
N VAL A 301 22.23 6.28 0.09
CA VAL A 301 22.31 6.88 1.43
C VAL A 301 21.22 6.40 2.38
N LEU A 302 20.24 5.65 1.87
CA LEU A 302 19.19 5.01 2.66
C LEU A 302 19.61 3.59 3.11
N PRO A 303 19.12 3.07 4.24
CA PRO A 303 18.19 3.71 5.15
C PRO A 303 18.87 4.70 6.10
N VAL A 304 18.16 5.78 6.44
CA VAL A 304 18.57 6.72 7.48
C VAL A 304 17.85 6.43 8.80
N HIS A 305 18.50 6.77 9.92
CA HIS A 305 17.84 6.72 11.22
C HIS A 305 16.86 7.89 11.33
N VAL A 306 15.57 7.59 11.51
CA VAL A 306 14.53 8.59 11.75
C VAL A 306 14.20 8.60 13.24
N PRO A 307 14.54 9.68 13.98
CA PRO A 307 14.30 9.76 15.42
C PRO A 307 12.82 9.59 15.76
N LYS A 308 12.55 8.96 16.91
CA LYS A 308 11.18 8.73 17.35
C LYS A 308 10.48 10.02 17.79
N VAL A 309 11.24 10.92 18.37
CA VAL A 309 10.83 12.23 18.87
C VAL A 309 12.01 13.15 18.59
N VAL A 310 11.73 14.35 18.10
CA VAL A 310 12.71 15.42 18.00
C VAL A 310 12.20 16.54 18.90
N PRO A 311 13.01 17.06 19.84
CA PRO A 311 12.63 18.23 20.61
C PRO A 311 12.36 19.39 19.66
N ILE A 312 11.32 20.17 19.94
CA ILE A 312 11.11 21.45 19.26
C ILE A 312 12.12 22.40 19.89
N ASP A 313 13.12 22.83 19.13
CA ASP A 313 14.00 23.91 19.58
C ASP A 313 13.17 25.20 19.60
N ASP A 314 12.83 25.68 20.80
CA ASP A 314 12.12 26.94 21.02
C ASP A 314 12.96 28.17 20.63
N ASP A 315 14.23 27.99 20.24
CA ASP A 315 15.15 29.05 19.83
C ASP A 315 14.89 29.60 18.40
N GLN A 316 13.93 29.05 17.65
CA GLN A 316 13.44 29.65 16.39
C GLN A 316 12.19 30.51 16.59
N ALA A 317 12.27 31.49 17.49
CA ALA A 317 11.33 32.62 17.56
C ALA A 317 11.41 33.57 16.35
N SER A 318 12.05 33.18 15.24
CA SER A 318 12.23 33.98 14.01
C SER A 318 11.16 33.78 12.95
N TYR A 319 10.12 32.96 13.16
CA TYR A 319 8.95 32.92 12.26
C TYR A 319 7.86 33.94 12.62
N LYS A 320 8.13 34.84 13.56
CA LYS A 320 7.41 36.11 13.61
C LYS A 320 8.06 37.05 12.60
N THR A 321 7.28 37.50 11.63
CA THR A 321 7.53 38.54 10.61
C THR A 321 7.84 38.03 9.18
N ALA A 322 6.79 37.61 8.47
CA ALA A 322 6.53 37.85 7.04
C ALA A 322 5.26 37.05 6.69
N ALA A 323 4.08 37.59 6.42
CA ALA A 323 3.58 38.94 6.19
C ALA A 323 2.17 39.06 6.79
#